data_AF-A0A5C8SP40-F1
#
_entry.id   AF-A0A5C8SP40-F1
#
_cell.length_a   1.000
_cell.length_b   1.000
_cell.length_c   1.000
_cell.angle_alpha   90.00
_cell.angle_beta   90.00
_cell.angle_gamma   90.00
#
_symmetry.space_group_name_H-M   'P 1'
#
loop_
_entity.id
_entity.type
_entity.pdbx_description
1 polymer ?
#
loop_
_entity_poly.entity_id
_entity_poly.type
_entity_poly.pdbx_seq_one_letter_code
_entity_poly.pdbx_strand_id
1 'polypeptide(L)'
;MVMSIPQLRDLRDRVEDQVMDGAVEPTIGRGVYAYAAALLRLAEDGDRDPALALREARSAAGFLASIAILPPARTRTWSPS
;
A
#
# COMPACT_ATOMS: atom_id res chain seq x y z
N MET A 1 -7.33 3.37 -24.21
CA MET A 1 -7.30 3.51 -22.74
C MET A 1 -5.88 3.18 -22.27
N VAL A 2 -4.93 4.11 -22.41
CA VAL A 2 -3.48 3.85 -22.28
C VAL A 2 -2.89 4.42 -20.97
N MET A 3 -3.72 5.06 -20.14
CA MET A 3 -3.26 5.82 -18.97
C MET A 3 -3.10 5.00 -17.68
N SER A 4 -3.50 3.73 -17.65
CA SER A 4 -3.59 2.98 -16.39
C SER A 4 -2.25 2.48 -15.86
N ILE A 5 -1.30 2.09 -16.72
CA ILE A 5 0.04 1.63 -16.31
C ILE A 5 0.84 2.76 -15.65
N PRO A 6 0.95 3.99 -16.24
CA PRO A 6 1.59 5.11 -15.57
C PRO A 6 0.96 5.44 -14.21
N GLN A 7 -0.39 5.45 -14.13
CA GLN A 7 -1.09 5.71 -12.87
C GLN A 7 -0.87 4.64 -11.81
N LEU A 8 -0.68 3.39 -12.22
CA LEU A 8 -0.38 2.29 -11.32
C LEU A 8 1.04 2.40 -10.77
N ARG A 9 1.98 2.83 -11.61
CA ARG A 9 3.36 3.17 -11.21
C ARG A 9 3.39 4.32 -10.21
N ASP A 10 2.73 5.44 -10.53
CA ASP A 10 2.62 6.60 -9.62
C ASP A 10 2.00 6.22 -8.27
N LEU A 11 1.00 5.33 -8.27
CA LEU A 11 0.37 4.86 -7.04
C LEU A 11 1.31 3.99 -6.21
N ARG A 12 2.04 3.06 -6.84
CA ARG A 12 3.05 2.22 -6.17
C ARG A 12 4.11 3.10 -5.49
N ASP A 13 4.64 4.08 -6.22
CA ASP A 13 5.70 4.96 -5.74
C ASP A 13 5.22 5.79 -4.55
N ARG A 14 3.99 6.32 -4.62
CA ARG A 14 3.38 7.02 -3.47
C ARG A 14 3.25 6.12 -2.24
N VAL A 15 2.87 4.84 -2.40
CA VAL A 15 2.77 3.92 -1.27
C VAL A 15 4.16 3.62 -0.69
N GLU A 16 5.18 3.51 -1.53
CA GLU A 16 6.58 3.37 -1.10
C GLU A 16 7.02 4.57 -0.26
N ASP A 17 6.79 5.79 -0.75
CA ASP A 17 7.11 7.02 -0.02
C ASP A 17 6.41 7.06 1.35
N GLN A 18 5.11 6.72 1.40
CA GLN A 18 4.35 6.68 2.65
C GLN A 18 4.92 5.67 3.67
N VAL A 19 5.41 4.53 3.19
CA VAL A 19 6.05 3.51 4.03
C VAL A 19 7.40 4.01 4.55
N MET A 20 8.20 4.60 3.68
CA MET A 20 9.53 5.12 4.02
C MET A 20 9.46 6.30 5.00
N ASP A 21 8.46 7.15 4.86
CA ASP A 21 8.20 8.29 5.75
C ASP A 21 7.55 7.88 7.08
N GLY A 22 7.15 6.61 7.23
CA GLY A 22 6.40 6.14 8.41
C GLY A 22 5.00 6.77 8.52
N ALA A 23 4.45 7.25 7.41
CA ALA A 23 3.13 7.88 7.32
C ALA A 23 1.98 6.85 7.37
N VAL A 24 2.29 5.56 7.26
CA VAL A 24 1.35 4.44 7.35
C VAL A 24 1.91 3.35 8.24
N GLU A 25 1.06 2.41 8.67
CA GLU A 25 1.55 1.23 9.39
C GLU A 25 2.52 0.42 8.49
N PRO A 26 3.77 0.18 8.95
CA PRO A 26 4.83 -0.32 8.08
C PRO A 26 4.62 -1.76 7.58
N THR A 27 3.97 -2.63 8.36
CA THR A 27 3.77 -4.03 7.99
C THR A 27 2.77 -4.16 6.85
N ILE A 28 1.61 -3.51 6.99
CA ILE A 28 0.55 -3.48 6.00
C ILE A 28 0.97 -2.64 4.80
N GLY A 29 1.65 -1.51 5.03
CA GLY A 29 2.17 -0.65 3.97
C GLY A 29 3.11 -1.40 3.03
N ARG A 30 4.08 -2.18 3.55
CA ARG A 30 4.94 -3.05 2.73
C ARG A 30 4.14 -4.09 1.94
N GLY A 31 3.10 -4.66 2.52
CA GLY A 31 2.21 -5.60 1.85
C GLY A 31 1.45 -4.96 0.68
N VAL A 32 0.91 -3.76 0.87
CA VAL A 32 0.20 -3.00 -0.17
C VAL A 32 1.16 -2.57 -1.28
N TYR A 33 2.37 -2.13 -0.95
CA TYR A 33 3.42 -1.85 -1.94
C TYR A 33 3.71 -3.07 -2.80
N ALA A 34 4.00 -4.22 -2.18
CA ALA A 34 4.29 -5.46 -2.90
C ALA A 34 3.12 -5.90 -3.79
N TYR A 35 1.88 -5.74 -3.31
CA TYR A 35 0.68 -6.03 -4.08
C TYR A 35 0.54 -5.11 -5.31
N ALA A 36 0.71 -3.80 -5.14
CA ALA A 36 0.67 -2.84 -6.24
C ALA A 36 1.80 -3.09 -7.26
N ALA A 37 3.01 -3.45 -6.80
CA ALA A 37 4.12 -3.80 -7.67
C ALA A 37 3.84 -5.09 -8.48
N ALA A 38 3.24 -6.10 -7.88
CA ALA A 38 2.83 -7.32 -8.58
C ALA A 38 1.75 -7.04 -9.64
N LEU A 39 0.74 -6.22 -9.30
CA LEU A 39 -0.29 -5.79 -10.24
C LEU A 39 0.29 -5.00 -11.42
N LEU A 40 1.26 -4.12 -11.15
CA LEU A 40 1.98 -3.38 -12.20
C LEU A 40 2.72 -4.33 -13.14
N ARG A 41 3.48 -5.29 -12.59
CA ARG A 41 4.22 -6.28 -13.36
C ARG A 41 3.30 -7.09 -14.28
N LEU A 42 2.19 -7.61 -13.74
CA LEU A 42 1.21 -8.38 -14.51
C LEU A 42 0.54 -7.53 -15.61
N ALA A 43 0.29 -6.25 -15.35
CA ALA A 43 -0.28 -5.34 -16.34
C ALA A 43 0.74 -4.97 -17.45
N GLU A 44 2.02 -4.80 -17.11
CA GLU A 44 3.11 -4.57 -18.06
C GLU A 44 3.39 -5.80 -18.94
N ASP A 45 3.29 -7.00 -18.36
CA ASP A 45 3.46 -8.27 -19.08
C ASP A 45 2.23 -8.63 -19.95
N GLY A 46 1.10 -7.93 -19.79
CA GLY A 46 -0.14 -8.17 -20.53
C GLY A 46 -1.02 -9.28 -19.94
N ASP A 47 -0.63 -9.86 -18.81
CA ASP A 47 -1.33 -10.92 -18.10
C ASP A 47 -2.54 -10.41 -17.28
N ARG A 48 -2.65 -9.09 -17.10
CA ARG A 48 -3.75 -8.44 -16.38
C ARG A 48 -4.23 -7.18 -17.09
N ASP A 49 -5.55 -6.98 -17.13
CA ASP A 49 -6.14 -5.72 -17.57
C ASP A 49 -5.62 -4.55 -16.71
N PRO A 50 -4.96 -3.53 -17.30
CA PRO A 50 -4.39 -2.42 -16.55
C PRO A 50 -5.40 -1.58 -15.76
N ALA A 51 -6.63 -1.43 -16.25
CA ALA A 51 -7.67 -0.67 -15.57
C ALA A 51 -8.20 -1.42 -14.35
N LEU A 52 -8.34 -2.75 -14.44
CA LEU A 52 -8.68 -3.60 -13.28
C LEU A 52 -7.56 -3.59 -12.24
N ALA A 53 -6.32 -3.78 -12.67
CA ALA A 53 -5.14 -3.72 -11.80
C ALA A 53 -5.08 -2.38 -11.04
N LEU A 54 -5.28 -1.26 -11.74
CA LEU A 54 -5.32 0.06 -11.12
C LEU A 54 -6.46 0.22 -10.11
N ARG A 55 -7.66 -0.29 -10.41
CA ARG A 55 -8.79 -0.21 -9.48
C ARG A 55 -8.49 -0.97 -8.19
N GLU A 56 -7.94 -2.18 -8.31
CA GLU A 56 -7.58 -2.99 -7.15
C GLU A 56 -6.48 -2.36 -6.31
N ALA A 57 -5.41 -1.85 -6.95
CA ALA A 57 -4.35 -1.16 -6.23
C ALA A 57 -4.88 0.09 -5.50
N ARG A 58 -5.80 0.85 -6.10
CA ARG A 58 -6.47 1.99 -5.44
C ARG A 58 -7.29 1.56 -4.24
N SER A 59 -8.01 0.45 -4.33
CA SER A 59 -8.75 -0.11 -3.18
C SER A 59 -7.81 -0.51 -2.05
N ALA A 60 -6.68 -1.16 -2.34
CA ALA A 60 -5.68 -1.53 -1.35
C ALA A 60 -5.03 -0.30 -0.69
N ALA A 61 -4.67 0.73 -1.48
CA ALA A 61 -4.15 1.99 -0.96
C ALA A 61 -5.18 2.75 -0.11
N GLY A 62 -6.46 2.73 -0.51
CA GLY A 62 -7.56 3.30 0.27
C GLY A 62 -7.77 2.57 1.59
N PHE A 63 -7.66 1.25 1.60
CA PHE A 63 -7.66 0.46 2.82
C PHE A 63 -6.50 0.85 3.74
N LEU A 64 -5.27 0.92 3.22
CA LEU A 64 -4.10 1.34 3.99
C LEU A 64 -4.31 2.72 4.64
N ALA A 65 -4.83 3.69 3.88
CA ALA A 65 -5.12 5.03 4.38
C ALA A 65 -6.21 5.06 5.46
N SER A 66 -7.06 4.04 5.54
CA SER A 66 -8.10 3.93 6.58
C SER A 66 -7.57 3.38 7.92
N ILE A 67 -6.34 2.85 7.94
CA ILE A 67 -5.73 2.27 9.14
C ILE A 67 -5.06 3.37 9.94
N ALA A 68 -5.53 3.57 11.17
CA ALA A 68 -4.89 4.49 12.10
C ALA A 68 -3.52 3.95 12.54
N ILE A 69 -2.49 4.80 12.46
CA ILE A 69 -1.21 4.50 13.12
C ILE A 69 -1.43 4.64 14.62
N LEU A 70 -1.31 3.52 15.34
CA LEU A 70 -1.35 3.55 16.78
C LEU A 70 -0.06 4.19 17.31
N PRO A 71 -0.15 5.03 18.35
CA PRO A 71 1.04 5.50 19.04
C PRO A 71 1.82 4.29 19.61
N PRO A 72 3.13 4.42 19.81
CA PRO A 72 3.94 3.36 20.40
C PRO A 72 3.30 2.84 21.69
N ALA A 73 3.29 1.52 21.85
CA ALA A 73 2.77 0.90 23.06
C ALA A 73 3.50 1.49 24.28
N ARG A 74 2.75 2.09 25.20
CA ARG A 74 3.34 2.56 26.46
C ARG A 74 3.80 1.35 27.25
N THR A 75 5.03 1.39 27.76
CA THR A 75 5.52 0.38 28.71
C THR A 75 4.55 0.31 29.88
N ARG A 76 3.81 -0.80 30.01
CA ARG A 76 2.94 -1.01 31.17
C ARG A 76 3.82 -1.63 32.25
N THR A 77 4.16 -0.86 33.29
CA THR A 77 4.66 -1.44 34.53
C THR A 77 3.52 -2.24 35.13
N TRP A 78 3.56 -3.55 34.93
CA TRP A 78 2.66 -4.45 35.64
C TRP A 78 2.99 -4.36 37.13
N SER A 79 2.02 -3.91 37.94
CA SER A 79 2.10 -3.97 39.39
C SER A 79 1.15 -5.08 39.85
N PRO A 80 1.64 -6.16 40.48
CA PRO A 80 0.76 -7.05 41.22
C PRO A 80 0.21 -6.29 42.43
N SER A 81 -1.11 -6.27 42.57
CA SER A 81 -1.80 -5.91 43.81
C SER A 81 -1.72 -7.05 44.81
#